data_AF-A0A9E1NZV5-F1
#
_entry.id   AF-A0A9E1NZV5-F1
#
_cell.length_a   1.000
_cell.length_b   1.000
_cell.length_c   1.000
_cell.angle_alpha   90.00
_cell.angle_beta   90.00
_cell.angle_gamma   90.00
#
_symmetry.space_group_name_H-M   'P 1'
#
loop_
_entity.id
_entity.type
_entity.pdbx_description
1 polymer ?
#
loop_
_entity_poly.entity_id
_entity_poly.type
_entity_poly.pdbx_seq_one_letter_code
_entity_poly.pdbx_strand_id
1 'polypeptide(L)' 'MKIILASTSVYRRKLLERLDISFECLSPGIEESRVTGEAPEEMAARLALGKA' A
#
# COMPACT_ATOMS: atom_id res chain seq x y z
N MET A 1 -5.62 14.96 12.10
CA MET A 1 -5.21 14.22 10.88
C MET A 1 -5.57 12.77 11.07
N LYS A 2 -6.04 12.10 10.00
CA LYS A 2 -6.49 10.71 10.01
C LYS A 2 -5.52 9.89 9.18
N ILE A 3 -4.95 8.82 9.75
CA ILE A 3 -4.00 7.95 9.05
C ILE A 3 -4.79 6.88 8.30
N ILE A 4 -4.41 6.61 7.05
CA ILE A 4 -5.06 5.60 6.20
C ILE A 4 -3.99 4.60 5.73
N LEU A 5 -4.26 3.32 5.94
CA LEU A 5 -3.54 2.21 5.31
C LEU A 5 -4.27 1.84 4.02
N ALA A 6 -3.75 2.26 2.88
CA ALA A 6 -4.27 1.91 1.55
C ALA A 6 -3.85 0.48 1.13
N SER A 7 -4.13 -0.50 1.98
CA SER A 7 -3.87 -1.91 1.72
C SER A 7 -4.91 -2.80 2.38
N THR A 8 -5.38 -3.79 1.64
CA THR A 8 -6.23 -4.88 2.14
C THR A 8 -5.44 -6.00 2.81
N SER A 9 -4.10 -5.92 2.83
CA SER A 9 -3.23 -6.95 3.39
C SER A 9 -3.36 -7.05 4.91
N VAL A 10 -3.77 -8.24 5.38
CA VAL A 10 -3.82 -8.57 6.82
C VAL A 10 -2.44 -8.43 7.48
N TYR A 11 -1.37 -8.77 6.76
CA TYR A 11 0.00 -8.66 7.28
C TYR A 11 0.43 -7.21 7.48
N ARG A 12 0.19 -6.33 6.49
CA ARG A 12 0.52 -4.90 6.62
C ARG A 12 -0.28 -4.23 7.73
N ARG A 13 -1.55 -4.60 7.90
CA ARG A 13 -2.37 -4.12 9.02
C ARG A 13 -1.74 -4.49 10.36
N LYS A 14 -1.41 -5.77 10.56
CA LYS A 14 -0.75 -6.26 11.78
C LYS A 14 0.60 -5.59 12.06
N LEU A 15 1.33 -5.21 11.01
CA LEU A 15 2.58 -4.48 11.17
C LEU A 15 2.33 -3.04 11.65
N LEU A 16 1.35 -2.35 11.07
CA LEU A 16 1.00 -0.98 11.43
C LEU A 16 0.34 -0.88 12.82
N GLU A 17 -0.45 -1.88 13.21
CA GLU A 17 -1.03 -2.02 14.56
C GLU A 17 0.04 -1.98 15.66
N ARG A 18 1.29 -2.40 15.39
CA ARG A 18 2.40 -2.37 16.37
C ARG A 18 2.86 -0.96 16.72
N LEU A 19 2.49 0.05 15.92
CA LEU A 19 2.86 1.45 16.18
C LEU A 19 1.91 2.13 17.17
N ASP A 20 0.84 1.47 17.61
CA ASP A 20 -0.17 1.98 18.56
C ASP A 20 -0.76 3.35 18.15
N ILE A 21 -1.02 3.50 16.85
CA ILE A 21 -1.64 4.68 16.25
C ILE A 21 -3.04 4.36 15.72
N SER A 22 -3.94 5.34 15.75
CA SER A 22 -5.25 5.20 15.13
C SER A 22 -5.13 5.36 13.61
N PHE A 23 -5.60 4.36 12.86
CA PHE A 23 -5.65 4.39 11.41
C PHE A 23 -6.87 3.60 10.89
N GLU A 24 -7.25 3.86 9.64
CA GLU A 24 -8.25 3.09 8.91
C GLU A 24 -7.66 2.34 7.73
N CYS A 25 -8.24 1.20 7.35
CA CYS A 25 -7.82 0.46 6.17
C CYS A 25 -8.77 0.73 5.01
N LEU A 26 -8.22 1.06 3.83
CA LEU A 26 -8.98 1.21 2.60
C LEU A 26 -8.33 0.40 1.47
N SER A 27 -9.14 -0.07 0.53
CA SER A 27 -8.64 -0.68 -0.70
C SER A 27 -8.15 0.44 -1.64
N PRO A 28 -6.92 0.35 -2.18
CA PRO A 28 -6.37 1.43 -3.01
C PRO A 28 -7.05 1.56 -4.38
N GLY A 29 -7.75 0.53 -4.85
CA GLY A 29 -8.54 0.60 -6.10
C GLY A 29 -7.72 0.85 -7.37
N ILE A 30 -6.41 0.59 -7.34
CA ILE A 30 -5.51 0.79 -8.50
C ILE A 30 -5.23 -0.51 -9.25
N GLU A 31 -4.82 -0.35 -10.51
CA GLU A 31 -4.36 -1.45 -11.34
C GLU A 31 -2.90 -1.82 -11.05
N GLU A 32 -2.65 -3.09 -10.72
CA GLU A 32 -1.33 -3.58 -10.28
C GLU A 32 -0.55 -4.32 -11.38
N SER A 33 -1.06 -4.31 -12.62
CA SER A 33 -0.41 -4.95 -13.76
C SER A 33 1.03 -4.46 -13.97
N ARG A 34 1.89 -5.40 -14.38
CA ARG A 34 3.28 -5.13 -14.76
C ARG A 34 3.32 -4.30 -16.03
N VAL A 35 4.21 -3.30 -16.07
CA VAL A 35 4.54 -2.60 -17.31
C VAL A 35 5.71 -3.32 -17.98
N THR A 36 5.62 -3.55 -19.29
CA THR A 36 6.69 -4.23 -20.04
C THR A 36 8.00 -3.46 -19.94
N GLY A 37 9.07 -4.14 -19.55
CA GLY A 37 10.40 -3.53 -19.39
C GLY A 37 10.62 -2.79 -18.07
N GLU A 38 9.62 -2.74 -17.18
CA GLU A 38 9.74 -2.13 -15.87
C GLU A 38 10.55 -3.01 -14.91
N ALA A 39 11.53 -2.42 -14.23
CA ALA A 39 12.31 -3.13 -13.22
C ALA A 39 11.45 -3.43 -11.96
N PRO A 40 11.72 -4.52 -11.22
CA PRO A 40 10.95 -4.85 -10.02
C PRO A 40 10.91 -3.73 -8.98
N GLU A 41 12.01 -2.99 -8.81
CA GLU A 41 12.11 -1.88 -7.86
C GLU A 41 11.24 -0.69 -8.30
N GLU A 42 11.25 -0.38 -9.59
CA GLU A 42 10.45 0.69 -10.20
C GLU A 42 8.96 0.39 -10.07
N MET A 43 8.56 -0.86 -10.36
CA MET A 43 7.19 -1.32 -10.17
C MET A 43 6.75 -1.17 -8.71
N ALA A 44 7.59 -1.60 -7.76
CA ALA A 44 7.27 -1.50 -6.34
C ALA A 44 7.05 -0.05 -5.89
N ALA A 45 7.92 0.87 -6.34
CA ALA A 45 7.79 2.30 -6.06
C ALA A 45 6.53 2.90 -6.71
N ARG A 46 6.29 2.63 -8.00
CA ARG A 46 5.11 3.10 -8.73
C ARG A 46 3.81 2.64 -8.06
N LEU A 47 3.72 1.36 -7.73
CA LEU A 47 2.53 0.82 -7.07
C LEU A 47 2.38 1.33 -5.63
N ALA A 48 3.47 1.53 -4.89
CA ALA A 48 3.38 2.13 -3.56
C ALA A 48 2.84 3.56 -3.63
N LEU A 49 3.33 4.36 -4.59
CA LEU A 49 2.86 5.73 -4.80
C LEU A 49 1.41 5.78 -5.29
N GLY A 50 1.03 4.90 -6.22
CA GLY A 50 -0.35 4.85 -6.71
C GLY A 50 -1.37 4.43 -5.64
N LYS A 51 -0.94 3.71 -4.61
CA LYS A 51 -1.81 3.29 -3.50
C LYS A 51 -2.00 4.39 -2.45
N ALA A 52 -1.03 5.30 -2.28
CA ALA A 52 -0.99 6.28 -1.21
C ALA A 52 -1.97 7.44 -1.44
#